data_AF-A0A817RVD9-F1
#
_entry.id   AF-A0A817RVD9-F1
#
_cell.length_a   1.000
_cell.length_b   1.000
_cell.length_c   1.000
_cell.angle_alpha   90.00
_cell.angle_beta   90.00
_cell.angle_gamma   90.00
#
_symmetry.space_group_name_H-M   'P 1'
#
loop_
_entity.id
_entity.type
_entity.pdbx_description
1 polymer ?
#
loop_
_entity_poly.entity_id
_entity_poly.type
_entity_poly.pdbx_seq_one_letter_code
_entity_poly.pdbx_strand_id
1 'polypeptide(L)'
;MKYIYRWFILIILLMKYSLTKGKIYLVSNYGAYPNDDLDDTNGIQLAINEAINDEFVSNIVFGYDIYSISSTILIFNAANLTRRGEGINQTFLIGYNQVSIFFAQYCQGLKLTSFSIDYNSLPFTAGYIVNVDDKYVDMQVVPPHQADINRQVQAILRYNPIQMRPAFGSNTFKPSSPIA
;
A
#
# COMPACT_ATOMS: atom_id res chain seq x y z
N MET A 1 34.23 -7.99 -45.36
CA MET A 1 33.33 -6.81 -45.17
C MET A 1 31.94 -7.16 -44.63
N LYS A 2 31.17 -8.12 -45.18
CA LYS A 2 29.80 -8.45 -44.70
C LYS A 2 29.69 -8.84 -43.21
N TYR A 3 30.70 -9.51 -42.65
CA TYR A 3 30.68 -9.93 -41.24
C TYR A 3 30.87 -8.78 -40.25
N ILE A 4 31.70 -7.79 -40.58
CA ILE A 4 31.97 -6.61 -39.73
C ILE A 4 30.68 -5.79 -39.55
N TYR A 5 29.89 -5.65 -40.62
CA TYR A 5 28.62 -4.90 -40.59
C TYR A 5 27.55 -5.57 -39.71
N ARG A 6 27.51 -6.92 -39.67
CA ARG A 6 26.60 -7.68 -38.80
C ARG A 6 26.94 -7.51 -37.31
N TRP A 7 28.22 -7.57 -36.96
CA TRP A 7 28.66 -7.32 -35.59
C TRP A 7 28.39 -5.88 -35.16
N PHE A 8 28.57 -4.91 -36.06
CA PHE A 8 28.27 -3.50 -35.78
C PHE A 8 26.78 -3.27 -35.48
N ILE A 9 25.87 -3.87 -36.26
CA ILE A 9 24.42 -3.81 -36.02
C ILE A 9 24.04 -4.49 -34.69
N LEU A 10 24.64 -5.64 -34.38
CA LEU A 10 24.42 -6.35 -33.12
C LEU A 10 24.87 -5.52 -31.91
N ILE A 11 26.02 -4.85 -32.02
CA ILE A 11 26.54 -3.96 -30.98
C ILE A 11 25.63 -2.74 -30.79
N ILE A 12 25.12 -2.14 -31.86
CA ILE A 12 24.16 -1.01 -31.76
C ILE A 12 22.85 -1.46 -31.09
N LEU A 13 22.35 -2.66 -31.43
CA LEU A 13 21.19 -3.25 -30.75
C LEU A 13 21.49 -3.49 -29.27
N LEU A 14 22.62 -4.11 -28.93
CA LEU A 14 23.03 -4.38 -27.55
C LEU A 14 23.24 -3.09 -26.73
N MET A 15 23.80 -2.04 -27.34
CA MET A 15 23.94 -0.73 -26.69
C MET A 15 22.59 -0.03 -26.48
N LYS A 16 21.64 -0.16 -27.42
CA LYS A 16 20.26 0.31 -27.21
C LYS A 16 19.56 -0.43 -26.06
N TYR A 17 19.84 -1.72 -25.87
CA TYR A 17 19.26 -2.52 -24.79
C TYR A 17 19.95 -2.30 -23.43
N SER A 18 21.19 -1.79 -23.38
CA SER A 18 22.00 -1.74 -22.15
C SER A 18 21.94 -0.43 -21.36
N LEU A 19 21.16 0.57 -21.80
CA LEU A 19 20.87 1.77 -21.00
C LEU A 19 19.39 1.82 -20.63
N THR A 20 19.00 1.05 -19.63
CA THR A 20 17.78 1.37 -18.87
C THR A 20 18.07 2.61 -18.05
N LYS A 21 17.78 3.78 -18.63
CA LYS A 21 17.88 5.06 -17.92
C LYS A 21 16.85 5.04 -16.79
N GLY A 22 17.31 5.20 -15.55
CA GLY A 22 16.43 5.36 -14.40
C GLY A 22 15.92 6.80 -14.32
N LYS A 23 14.66 7.01 -13.93
CA LYS A 23 14.12 8.34 -13.59
C LYS A 23 13.62 8.34 -12.14
N ILE A 24 13.82 9.45 -11.44
CA ILE A 24 13.40 9.65 -10.05
C ILE A 24 12.26 10.65 -10.03
N TYR A 25 11.19 10.32 -9.32
CA TYR A 25 10.00 11.15 -9.10
C TYR A 25 9.88 11.39 -7.60
N LEU A 26 10.18 12.60 -7.14
CA LEU A 26 9.96 12.99 -5.76
C LEU A 26 8.48 13.32 -5.59
N VAL A 27 7.77 12.70 -4.65
CA VAL A 27 6.32 12.97 -4.45
C VAL A 27 6.05 14.43 -4.05
N SER A 28 7.02 15.11 -3.44
CA SER A 28 6.98 16.54 -3.15
C SER A 28 6.84 17.42 -4.39
N ASN A 29 7.39 16.99 -5.53
CA ASN A 29 7.24 17.73 -6.80
C ASN A 29 5.80 17.69 -7.34
N TYR A 30 4.94 16.86 -6.75
CA TYR A 30 3.54 16.68 -7.10
C TYR A 30 2.61 17.17 -5.99
N GLY A 31 3.13 17.85 -4.98
CA GLY A 31 2.34 18.44 -3.90
C GLY A 31 2.00 17.50 -2.75
N ALA A 32 2.72 16.38 -2.60
CA ALA A 32 2.63 15.56 -1.40
C ALA A 32 3.74 15.92 -0.41
N TYR A 33 3.38 16.48 0.74
CA TYR A 33 4.30 16.96 1.75
C TYR A 33 3.97 16.31 3.11
N PRO A 34 4.95 15.68 3.75
CA PRO A 34 4.69 15.00 5.01
C PRO A 34 4.44 16.00 6.14
N ASN A 35 3.62 15.60 7.13
CA ASN A 35 3.26 16.38 8.32
C ASN A 35 2.65 17.78 8.05
N ASP A 36 1.99 18.00 6.92
CA ASP A 36 1.34 19.28 6.62
C ASP A 36 -0.16 19.31 6.96
N ASP A 37 -0.68 18.22 7.55
CA ASP A 37 -2.10 17.98 7.86
C ASP A 37 -3.03 18.02 6.63
N LEU A 38 -2.49 17.92 5.40
CA LEU A 38 -3.25 17.84 4.15
C LEU A 38 -3.25 16.42 3.59
N ASP A 39 -4.22 16.14 2.71
CA ASP A 39 -4.31 14.84 2.04
C ASP A 39 -3.30 14.75 0.87
N ASP A 40 -2.31 13.86 1.04
CA ASP A 40 -1.24 13.61 0.08
C ASP A 40 -1.64 12.70 -1.08
N THR A 41 -2.83 12.09 -1.01
CA THR A 41 -3.23 11.01 -1.93
C THR A 41 -3.12 11.44 -3.39
N ASN A 42 -3.61 12.64 -3.72
CA ASN A 42 -3.60 13.13 -5.10
C ASN A 42 -2.17 13.39 -5.61
N GLY A 43 -1.31 14.02 -4.79
CA GLY A 43 0.07 14.27 -5.19
C GLY A 43 0.85 12.98 -5.43
N ILE A 44 0.66 11.99 -4.56
CA ILE A 44 1.25 10.66 -4.73
C ILE A 44 0.72 9.97 -6.00
N GLN A 45 -0.59 10.06 -6.26
CA GLN A 45 -1.19 9.47 -7.46
C GLN A 45 -0.65 10.12 -8.74
N LEU A 46 -0.45 11.44 -8.76
CA LEU A 46 0.13 12.15 -9.90
C LEU A 46 1.58 11.71 -10.17
N ALA A 47 2.40 11.59 -9.13
CA ALA A 47 3.77 11.08 -9.24
C ALA A 47 3.81 9.67 -9.84
N ILE A 48 2.87 8.81 -9.43
CA ILE A 48 2.71 7.45 -9.96
C ILE A 48 2.30 7.46 -11.42
N ASN A 49 1.29 8.25 -11.77
CA ASN A 49 0.81 8.33 -13.13
C ASN A 49 1.90 8.81 -14.09
N GLU A 50 2.68 9.83 -13.71
CA GLU A 50 3.81 10.26 -14.54
C GLU A 50 4.88 9.17 -14.65
N ALA A 51 5.23 8.52 -13.54
CA ALA A 51 6.23 7.46 -13.53
C ALA A 51 5.84 6.23 -14.37
N ILE A 52 4.55 5.94 -14.51
CA ILE A 52 4.02 4.85 -15.34
C ILE A 52 3.97 5.23 -16.82
N ASN A 53 3.64 6.49 -17.13
CA ASN A 53 3.58 6.98 -18.51
C ASN A 53 4.96 7.06 -19.16
N ASP A 54 6.01 7.11 -18.34
CA ASP A 54 7.39 7.11 -18.80
C ASP A 54 7.91 5.67 -18.97
N GLU A 55 8.47 5.34 -20.14
CA GLU A 55 9.01 4.00 -20.48
C GLU A 55 10.34 3.66 -19.75
N PHE A 56 10.64 4.34 -18.65
CA PHE A 56 11.88 4.22 -17.89
C PHE A 56 11.74 3.27 -16.70
N VAL A 57 12.89 2.86 -16.14
CA VAL A 57 12.91 2.26 -14.81
C VAL A 57 12.68 3.38 -13.80
N SER A 58 11.48 3.44 -13.23
CA SER A 58 11.04 4.59 -12.45
C SER A 58 11.17 4.34 -10.94
N ASN A 59 11.72 5.32 -10.22
CA ASN A 59 11.78 5.34 -8.76
C ASN A 59 10.94 6.50 -8.22
N ILE A 60 9.86 6.20 -7.52
CA ILE A 60 9.06 7.18 -6.78
C ILE A 60 9.60 7.24 -5.36
N VAL A 61 10.01 8.44 -4.94
CA VAL A 61 10.69 8.65 -3.67
C VAL A 61 9.83 9.50 -2.74
N PHE A 62 9.59 8.96 -1.56
CA PHE A 62 8.94 9.62 -0.43
C PHE A 62 10.02 10.21 0.48
N GLY A 63 9.74 11.36 1.08
CA GLY A 63 10.57 11.95 2.12
C GLY A 63 10.40 11.26 3.47
N TYR A 64 11.05 11.85 4.47
CA TYR A 64 10.87 11.51 5.88
C TYR A 64 9.47 11.96 6.37
N ASP A 65 8.99 11.41 7.48
CA ASP A 65 7.73 11.71 8.17
C ASP A 65 6.45 11.06 7.59
N ILE A 66 5.28 11.54 8.07
CA ILE A 66 3.95 10.97 7.85
C ILE A 66 3.27 11.64 6.65
N TYR A 67 2.84 10.83 5.70
CA TYR A 67 1.95 11.22 4.62
C TYR A 67 0.52 10.79 4.92
N SER A 68 -0.44 11.67 4.67
CA SER A 68 -1.85 11.44 4.97
C SER A 68 -2.62 10.96 3.76
N ILE A 69 -3.27 9.81 3.89
CA ILE A 69 -3.93 9.11 2.78
C ILE A 69 -5.44 9.00 3.03
N SER A 70 -6.25 9.65 2.18
CA SER A 70 -7.72 9.60 2.26
C SER A 70 -8.35 8.57 1.32
N SER A 71 -7.66 8.16 0.26
CA SER A 71 -8.21 7.25 -0.76
C SER A 71 -7.17 6.26 -1.29
N THR A 72 -7.65 5.24 -2.00
CA THR A 72 -6.79 4.19 -2.54
C THR A 72 -5.93 4.73 -3.68
N ILE A 73 -4.61 4.57 -3.54
CA ILE A 73 -3.66 4.89 -4.60
C ILE A 73 -3.59 3.72 -5.59
N LEU A 74 -3.95 4.02 -6.83
CA LEU A 74 -4.10 3.07 -7.92
C LEU A 74 -2.79 2.95 -8.71
N ILE A 75 -2.37 1.72 -8.98
CA ILE A 75 -1.16 1.41 -9.76
C ILE A 75 -1.56 0.40 -10.84
N PHE A 76 -1.71 0.90 -12.07
CA PHE A 76 -2.13 0.08 -13.20
C PHE A 76 -1.09 0.06 -14.30
N ASN A 77 -0.83 -1.13 -14.86
CA ASN A 77 0.07 -1.31 -16.01
C ASN A 77 1.50 -0.81 -15.77
N ALA A 78 1.97 -0.79 -14.51
CA ALA A 78 3.31 -0.32 -14.20
C ALA A 78 4.37 -1.36 -14.58
N ALA A 79 5.44 -0.92 -15.24
CA ALA A 79 6.61 -1.74 -15.55
C ALA A 79 7.86 -1.19 -14.86
N ASN A 80 8.59 -2.03 -14.12
CA ASN A 80 9.85 -1.68 -13.44
C ASN A 80 9.76 -0.45 -12.52
N LEU A 81 8.61 -0.28 -11.85
CA LEU A 81 8.36 0.81 -10.92
C LEU A 81 8.80 0.43 -9.50
N THR A 82 9.64 1.24 -8.88
CA THR A 82 9.98 1.13 -7.46
C THR A 82 9.43 2.32 -6.70
N ARG A 83 8.78 2.07 -5.57
CA ARG A 83 8.34 3.07 -4.61
C ARG A 83 9.15 2.92 -3.34
N ARG A 84 9.86 3.98 -2.95
CA ARG A 84 10.87 3.94 -1.90
C ARG A 84 10.65 5.09 -0.92
N GLY A 85 10.50 4.78 0.36
CA GLY A 85 10.68 5.78 1.42
C GLY A 85 12.13 5.85 1.89
N GLU A 86 12.38 6.64 2.92
CA GLU A 86 13.71 6.78 3.52
C GLU A 86 14.01 5.65 4.52
N GLY A 87 12.99 4.99 5.06
CA GLY A 87 13.12 3.82 5.93
C GLY A 87 11.80 3.40 6.58
N ILE A 88 11.71 2.15 7.04
CA ILE A 88 10.49 1.60 7.66
C ILE A 88 10.04 2.38 8.91
N ASN A 89 10.98 2.99 9.63
CA ASN A 89 10.70 3.82 10.81
C ASN A 89 10.82 5.33 10.52
N GLN A 90 10.83 5.71 9.25
CA GLN A 90 11.15 7.07 8.81
C GLN A 90 10.08 7.64 7.89
N THR A 91 9.50 6.82 7.01
CA THR A 91 8.42 7.22 6.11
C THR A 91 7.17 6.42 6.46
N PHE A 92 6.07 7.11 6.76
CA PHE A 92 4.80 6.50 7.13
C PHE A 92 3.70 6.95 6.17
N LEU A 93 2.91 6.00 5.66
CA LEU A 93 1.70 6.28 4.90
C LEU A 93 0.51 5.91 5.79
N ILE A 94 -0.21 6.92 6.27
CA ILE A 94 -1.28 6.74 7.26
C ILE A 94 -2.63 6.96 6.59
N GLY A 95 -3.44 5.90 6.54
CA GLY A 95 -4.82 5.97 6.05
C GLY A 95 -5.77 6.54 7.08
N TYR A 96 -6.51 7.59 6.74
CA TYR A 96 -7.53 8.17 7.62
C TYR A 96 -8.96 7.70 7.30
N ASN A 97 -9.13 7.09 6.13
CA ASN A 97 -10.34 6.38 5.76
C ASN A 97 -10.08 4.88 5.76
N GLN A 98 -11.14 4.10 5.95
CA GLN A 98 -11.06 2.63 5.91
C GLN A 98 -11.01 2.12 4.46
N VAL A 99 -9.91 2.46 3.79
CA VAL A 99 -9.63 2.11 2.39
C VAL A 99 -8.34 1.30 2.32
N SER A 100 -8.14 0.53 1.25
CA SER A 100 -6.79 0.00 0.98
C SER A 100 -5.87 1.16 0.61
N ILE A 101 -4.64 1.22 1.14
CA ILE A 101 -3.69 2.27 0.74
C ILE A 101 -3.27 2.09 -0.72
N PHE A 102 -2.98 0.86 -1.14
CA PHE A 102 -2.60 0.54 -2.52
C PHE A 102 -3.52 -0.48 -3.15
N PHE A 103 -3.80 -0.25 -4.44
CA PHE A 103 -4.38 -1.25 -5.32
C PHE A 103 -3.54 -1.34 -6.60
N ALA A 104 -2.90 -2.48 -6.81
CA ALA A 104 -2.02 -2.72 -7.94
C ALA A 104 -2.58 -3.83 -8.85
N GLN A 105 -2.65 -3.56 -10.15
CA GLN A 105 -3.12 -4.52 -11.14
C GLN A 105 -2.29 -4.43 -12.43
N TYR A 106 -2.07 -5.59 -13.07
CA TYR A 106 -1.31 -5.69 -14.33
C TYR A 106 0.10 -5.10 -14.28
N CYS A 107 0.77 -5.19 -13.12
CA CYS A 107 2.10 -4.64 -12.94
C CYS A 107 3.19 -5.71 -13.13
N GLN A 108 4.32 -5.33 -13.73
CA GLN A 108 5.51 -6.15 -13.86
C GLN A 108 6.71 -5.47 -13.18
N GLY A 109 7.35 -6.16 -12.24
CA GLY A 109 8.53 -5.61 -11.56
C GLY A 109 8.24 -4.46 -10.59
N LEU A 110 6.99 -4.34 -10.09
CA LEU A 110 6.62 -3.38 -9.06
C LEU A 110 7.30 -3.72 -7.72
N LYS A 111 7.93 -2.74 -7.09
CA LYS A 111 8.52 -2.85 -5.75
C LYS A 111 7.99 -1.75 -4.84
N LEU A 112 7.61 -2.14 -3.62
CA LEU A 112 7.24 -1.25 -2.52
C LEU A 112 8.24 -1.49 -1.39
N THR A 113 8.99 -0.47 -0.98
CA THR A 113 10.09 -0.67 -0.02
C THR A 113 10.35 0.57 0.83
N SER A 114 10.92 0.34 2.01
CA SER A 114 11.49 1.39 2.87
C SER A 114 10.48 2.42 3.38
N PHE A 115 9.24 2.00 3.65
CA PHE A 115 8.23 2.79 4.35
C PHE A 115 7.31 1.86 5.14
N SER A 116 6.56 2.42 6.09
CA SER A 116 5.48 1.75 6.81
C SER A 116 4.11 2.20 6.29
N ILE A 117 3.13 1.31 6.40
CA ILE A 117 1.72 1.62 6.17
C ILE A 117 0.98 1.36 7.48
N ASP A 118 0.16 2.31 7.90
CA ASP A 118 -0.74 2.15 9.04
C ASP A 118 -2.03 2.96 8.83
N TYR A 119 -2.91 2.97 9.83
CA TYR A 119 -4.22 3.59 9.78
C TYR A 119 -4.57 4.33 11.06
N ASN A 120 -5.24 5.47 10.92
CA ASN A 120 -5.78 6.21 12.04
C ASN A 120 -7.17 6.77 11.69
N SER A 121 -8.29 6.23 12.19
CA SER A 121 -8.38 5.11 13.14
C SER A 121 -8.11 3.74 12.50
N LEU A 122 -7.73 2.76 13.32
CA LEU A 122 -7.49 1.39 12.86
C LEU A 122 -8.73 0.81 12.16
N PRO A 123 -8.57 0.05 11.05
CA PRO A 123 -9.70 -0.44 10.25
C PRO A 123 -10.39 -1.67 10.89
N PHE A 124 -10.16 -1.90 12.19
CA PHE A 124 -10.74 -2.97 12.97
C PHE A 124 -10.79 -2.62 14.46
N THR A 125 -11.76 -3.20 15.15
CA THR A 125 -11.89 -3.14 16.60
C THR A 125 -11.28 -4.39 17.22
N ALA A 126 -10.46 -4.23 18.26
CA ALA A 126 -9.98 -5.35 19.08
C ALA A 126 -10.40 -5.16 20.53
N GLY A 127 -10.56 -6.28 21.23
CA GLY A 127 -11.03 -6.30 22.61
C GLY A 127 -11.08 -7.71 23.17
N TYR A 128 -11.46 -7.80 24.44
CA TYR A 128 -11.72 -9.06 25.12
C TYR A 128 -13.21 -9.38 25.10
N ILE A 129 -13.56 -10.61 24.75
CA ILE A 129 -14.92 -11.10 24.99
C ILE A 129 -15.08 -11.29 26.50
N VAL A 130 -16.04 -10.59 27.10
CA VAL A 130 -16.29 -10.62 28.54
C VAL A 130 -17.55 -11.40 28.90
N ASN A 131 -18.47 -11.57 27.95
CA ASN A 131 -19.68 -12.37 28.12
C ASN A 131 -20.18 -12.89 26.77
N VAL A 132 -20.82 -14.06 26.78
CA VAL A 132 -21.40 -14.71 25.60
C VAL A 132 -22.79 -15.19 25.98
N ASP A 133 -23.77 -14.80 25.17
CA ASP A 133 -25.16 -15.23 25.25
C ASP A 133 -25.56 -15.90 23.93
N ASP A 134 -26.74 -16.53 23.88
CA ASP A 134 -27.27 -17.17 22.67
C ASP A 134 -27.49 -16.18 21.51
N LYS A 135 -27.63 -14.87 21.81
CA LYS A 135 -27.94 -13.84 20.81
C LYS A 135 -26.84 -12.82 20.56
N TYR A 136 -25.95 -12.60 21.53
CA TYR A 136 -24.96 -11.54 21.47
C TYR A 136 -23.69 -11.91 22.22
N VAL A 137 -22.65 -11.11 21.98
CA VAL A 137 -21.36 -11.20 22.66
C VAL A 137 -21.03 -9.82 23.19
N ASP A 138 -20.71 -9.72 24.47
CA ASP A 138 -20.21 -8.48 25.05
C ASP A 138 -18.69 -8.44 24.91
N MET A 139 -18.18 -7.33 24.37
CA MET A 139 -16.76 -7.10 24.17
C MET A 139 -16.30 -5.85 24.90
N GLN A 140 -15.24 -5.98 25.68
CA GLN A 140 -14.47 -4.86 26.21
C GLN A 140 -13.44 -4.43 25.16
N VAL A 141 -13.69 -3.31 24.49
CA VAL A 141 -12.75 -2.69 23.55
C VAL A 141 -11.49 -2.24 24.29
N VAL A 142 -10.32 -2.46 23.70
CA VAL A 142 -9.03 -2.03 24.26
C VAL A 142 -8.42 -0.90 23.43
N PRO A 143 -7.76 0.10 24.05
CA PRO A 143 -7.01 1.11 23.31
C PRO A 143 -5.93 0.47 22.40
N PRO A 144 -5.61 1.08 21.24
CA PRO A 144 -6.18 2.31 20.68
C PRO A 144 -7.46 2.08 19.86
N HIS A 145 -8.04 0.88 19.90
CA HIS A 145 -9.19 0.54 19.09
C HIS A 145 -10.45 1.30 19.54
N GLN A 146 -11.34 1.50 18.57
CA GLN A 146 -12.63 2.13 18.78
C GLN A 146 -13.71 1.23 18.18
N ALA A 147 -14.91 1.24 18.76
CA ALA A 147 -16.08 0.59 18.17
C ALA A 147 -16.77 1.55 17.19
N ASP A 148 -17.01 1.10 15.97
CA ASP A 148 -17.82 1.81 14.98
C ASP A 148 -19.30 1.40 15.19
N ILE A 149 -20.02 2.16 16.02
CA ILE A 149 -21.38 1.84 16.43
C ILE A 149 -22.31 1.85 15.21
N ASN A 150 -23.24 0.89 15.14
CA ASN A 150 -24.19 0.67 14.04
C ASN A 150 -23.57 0.09 12.76
N ARG A 151 -22.26 -0.19 12.74
CA ARG A 151 -21.66 -0.90 11.63
C ARG A 151 -21.87 -2.41 11.73
N GLN A 152 -22.23 -3.02 10.61
CA GLN A 152 -22.33 -4.47 10.54
C GLN A 152 -20.95 -5.12 10.71
N VAL A 153 -20.85 -6.03 11.70
CA VAL A 153 -19.66 -6.86 11.89
C VAL A 153 -19.60 -7.89 10.77
N GLN A 154 -18.51 -7.86 10.00
CA GLN A 154 -18.29 -8.83 8.91
C GLN A 154 -17.67 -10.15 9.39
N ALA A 155 -16.83 -10.09 10.42
CA ALA A 155 -16.18 -11.26 11.01
C ALA A 155 -15.71 -10.96 12.42
N ILE A 156 -15.68 -11.98 13.27
CA ILE A 156 -15.01 -11.95 14.57
C ILE A 156 -13.84 -12.93 14.48
N LEU A 157 -12.63 -12.38 14.54
CA LEU A 157 -11.39 -13.14 14.40
C LEU A 157 -10.72 -13.28 15.77
N ARG A 158 -10.27 -14.49 16.11
CA ARG A 158 -9.43 -14.67 17.30
C ARG A 158 -8.04 -14.09 17.05
N TYR A 159 -7.38 -13.61 18.09
CA TYR A 159 -6.00 -13.13 18.01
C TYR A 159 -5.00 -14.26 18.27
N ASN A 160 -3.95 -14.37 17.45
CA ASN A 160 -2.81 -15.25 17.72
C ASN A 160 -1.69 -14.43 18.38
N PRO A 161 -1.43 -14.58 19.69
CA PRO A 161 -0.42 -13.78 20.39
C PRO A 161 1.02 -14.16 20.02
N ILE A 162 1.26 -15.36 19.50
CA ILE A 162 2.61 -15.80 19.10
C ILE A 162 3.00 -15.15 17.76
N GLN A 163 2.06 -15.10 16.83
CA GLN A 163 2.28 -14.58 15.47
C GLN A 163 1.81 -13.12 15.30
N MET A 164 1.24 -12.53 16.34
CA MET A 164 0.71 -11.16 16.39
C MET A 164 -0.22 -10.81 15.23
N ARG A 165 -1.14 -11.73 14.89
CA ARG A 165 -2.06 -11.59 13.74
C ARG A 165 -3.42 -12.24 14.01
N PRO A 166 -4.45 -11.95 13.20
CA PRO A 166 -5.68 -12.72 13.23
C PRO A 166 -5.44 -14.22 12.99
N ALA A 167 -6.04 -15.06 13.83
CA ALA A 167 -6.01 -16.51 13.74
C ALA A 167 -7.13 -17.00 12.80
N PHE A 168 -6.75 -17.45 11.61
CA PHE A 168 -7.66 -18.06 10.65
C PHE A 168 -7.79 -19.57 10.92
N GLY A 169 -9.00 -20.14 10.81
CA GLY A 169 -9.22 -21.59 10.89
C GLY A 169 -10.63 -21.99 11.31
N SER A 170 -10.79 -23.24 11.76
CA SER A 170 -12.08 -23.85 12.15
C SER A 170 -12.85 -23.14 13.26
N ASN A 171 -12.26 -22.12 13.88
CA ASN A 171 -12.84 -21.34 14.96
C ASN A 171 -12.97 -19.85 14.61
N THR A 172 -12.90 -19.50 13.32
CA THR A 172 -13.19 -18.16 12.83
C THR A 172 -14.70 -18.02 12.69
N PHE A 173 -15.32 -17.10 13.45
CA PHE A 173 -16.73 -16.82 13.31
C PHE A 173 -16.94 -15.79 12.20
N LYS A 174 -17.65 -16.21 11.14
CA LYS A 174 -18.18 -15.32 10.12
C LYS A 174 -19.69 -15.29 10.29
N PRO A 175 -20.31 -14.19 10.75
CA PRO A 175 -21.76 -14.07 10.69
C PRO A 175 -22.17 -14.28 9.23
N SER A 176 -23.17 -15.14 9.00
CA SER A 176 -23.72 -15.34 7.67
C SER A 176 -24.16 -13.99 7.10
N SER A 177 -23.68 -13.62 5.92
CA SER A 177 -24.17 -12.44 5.22
C SER A 177 -25.70 -12.51 5.14
N PRO A 178 -26.43 -11.42 5.40
CA PRO A 178 -27.80 -11.32 4.94
C PRO A 178 -27.79 -11.61 3.45
N ILE A 179 -28.68 -12.50 3.01
CA ILE A 179 -28.98 -12.65 1.59
C ILE A 179 -29.40 -11.26 1.11
N ALA A 180 -28.63 -10.68 0.20
CA ALA A 180 -28.98 -9.43 -0.48
C ALA A 180 -30.15 -9.67 -1.43
#